data_AF-A0AAN8X108-F1
#
_entry.id   AF-A0AAN8X108-F1
#
_cell.length_a   1.000
_cell.length_b   1.000
_cell.length_c   1.000
_cell.angle_alpha   90.00
_cell.angle_beta   90.00
_cell.angle_gamma   90.00
#
_symmetry.space_group_name_H-M   'P 1'
#
loop_
_entity.id
_entity.type
_entity.pdbx_description
1 polymer ?
#
loop_
_entity_poly.entity_id
_entity_poly.type
_entity_poly.pdbx_seq_one_letter_code
_entity_poly.pdbx_strand_id
1 'polypeptide(L)'
;MISVFIVGFCLWALSTFRELPVLYPHNARNVTYTLARYIWDCAVALIAQANEMKQTEPVRLLNGIWWAFSFILIYTYTGNLIAFLTVPKVSALINSLEELAAQREVLWTYRAKTAHETLFSTAPSPSTYQKIGQLLKEKPDLIVKTDQEGVEAVLTGKIAFIKEKSWLDFAMEKDYLETKQCRLYQVNQLFFSAGFGWVLQEDVIYKSLFNAE
;
A
#
# COMPACT_ATOMS: atom_id res chain seq x y z
N MET A 1 14.25 -7.56 23.54
CA MET A 1 15.53 -8.20 23.93
C MET A 1 15.96 -7.81 25.34
N ILE A 2 16.08 -6.52 25.67
CA ILE A 2 16.44 -6.07 27.05
C ILE A 2 15.50 -6.65 28.12
N SER A 3 14.20 -6.73 27.83
CA SER A 3 13.19 -7.29 28.73
C SER A 3 13.45 -8.75 29.14
N VAL A 4 14.00 -9.59 28.25
CA VAL A 4 14.30 -11.01 28.54
C VAL A 4 15.40 -11.13 29.60
N PHE A 5 16.44 -10.30 29.50
CA PHE A 5 17.54 -10.29 30.46
C PHE A 5 17.09 -9.77 31.83
N ILE A 6 16.25 -8.73 31.85
CA ILE A 6 15.71 -8.16 33.09
C ILE A 6 14.81 -9.18 33.79
N VAL A 7 13.85 -9.76 33.07
CA VAL A 7 12.90 -10.72 33.66
C VAL A 7 13.61 -12.02 34.07
N GLY A 8 14.55 -12.51 33.27
CA GLY A 8 15.39 -13.66 33.62
C GLY A 8 16.23 -13.41 34.88
N PHE A 9 16.79 -12.21 35.03
CA PHE A 9 17.49 -11.81 36.25
C PHE A 9 16.54 -11.69 37.46
N CYS A 10 15.36 -11.11 37.28
CA CYS A 10 14.34 -11.03 38.34
C CYS A 10 13.88 -12.41 38.82
N LEU A 11 13.62 -13.36 37.90
CA LEU A 11 13.25 -14.73 38.23
C LEU A 11 14.38 -15.45 38.98
N TRP A 12 15.63 -15.29 38.52
CA TRP A 12 16.80 -15.83 39.20
C TRP A 12 16.96 -15.25 40.61
N ALA A 13 16.90 -13.92 40.75
CA ALA A 13 17.00 -13.23 42.03
C ALA A 13 15.92 -13.70 43.02
N LEU A 14 14.65 -13.74 42.58
CA LEU A 14 13.53 -14.22 43.41
C LEU A 14 13.68 -15.69 43.84
N SER A 15 14.28 -16.53 42.99
CA SER A 15 14.58 -17.91 43.34
C SER A 15 15.68 -18.00 44.41
N THR A 16 16.70 -17.15 44.33
CA THR A 16 17.85 -17.13 45.24
C THR A 16 17.52 -16.49 46.60
N PHE A 17 16.75 -15.39 46.63
CA PHE A 17 16.41 -14.69 47.89
C PHE A 17 15.45 -15.46 48.79
N ARG A 18 14.71 -16.44 48.25
CA ARG A 18 13.81 -17.29 49.05
C ARG A 18 14.56 -18.37 49.86
N GLU A 19 15.84 -18.57 49.60
CA GLU A 19 16.69 -19.53 50.33
C GLU A 19 17.06 -19.05 51.76
N LEU A 20 16.45 -17.99 52.31
CA LEU A 20 16.62 -17.65 53.73
C LEU A 20 16.01 -18.78 54.60
N PRO A 21 16.82 -19.58 55.33
CA PRO A 21 16.37 -20.80 55.99
C PRO A 21 15.38 -20.56 57.14
N VAL A 22 15.24 -19.30 57.57
CA VAL A 22 14.51 -18.89 58.77
C VAL A 22 12.98 -18.95 58.61
N LEU A 23 12.44 -18.84 57.38
CA LEU A 23 11.00 -18.71 57.16
C LEU A 23 10.29 -19.97 56.62
N TYR A 24 11.00 -20.95 56.05
CA TYR A 24 10.39 -22.17 55.46
C TYR A 24 11.23 -23.44 55.68
N PRO A 25 11.19 -24.04 56.89
CA PRO A 25 12.06 -25.17 57.26
C PRO A 25 11.67 -26.54 56.66
N HIS A 26 10.50 -26.69 56.03
CA HIS A 26 9.93 -28.01 55.72
C HIS A 26 9.90 -28.46 54.25
N ASN A 27 10.61 -27.79 53.33
CA ASN A 27 10.67 -28.30 51.95
C ASN A 27 11.99 -27.92 51.24
N ALA A 28 13.10 -28.43 51.76
CA ALA A 28 14.41 -28.32 51.12
C ALA A 28 14.54 -29.35 49.99
N ARG A 29 13.83 -29.14 48.88
CA ARG A 29 14.20 -29.75 47.60
C ARG A 29 14.82 -28.67 46.73
N ASN A 30 16.09 -28.41 47.02
CA ASN A 30 16.92 -27.38 46.38
C ASN A 30 17.03 -27.68 44.89
N VAL A 31 16.35 -26.91 44.06
CA VAL A 31 16.56 -26.94 42.61
C VAL A 31 16.87 -25.51 42.18
N THR A 32 18.12 -25.13 42.38
CA THR A 32 18.67 -23.88 41.89
C THR A 32 19.15 -24.10 40.45
N TYR A 33 18.60 -23.33 39.52
CA TYR A 33 19.08 -23.30 38.14
C TYR A 33 20.04 -22.11 37.95
N THR A 34 20.94 -22.22 36.99
CA THR A 34 21.83 -21.11 36.62
C THR A 34 21.03 -19.94 36.03
N LEU A 35 21.52 -18.71 36.18
CA LEU A 35 20.90 -17.51 35.59
C LEU A 35 20.63 -17.69 34.08
N ALA A 36 21.57 -18.30 33.37
CA ALA A 36 21.44 -18.61 31.95
C ALA A 36 20.21 -19.47 31.64
N ARG A 37 19.83 -20.40 32.54
CA ARG A 37 18.64 -21.25 32.36
C ARG A 37 17.34 -20.45 32.48
N TYR A 38 17.27 -19.48 33.40
CA TYR A 38 16.11 -18.58 33.54
C TYR A 38 15.98 -17.63 32.36
N ILE A 39 17.09 -17.09 31.87
CA ILE A 39 17.11 -16.26 30.65
C ILE A 39 16.67 -17.08 29.44
N TRP A 40 17.15 -18.32 29.33
CA TRP A 40 16.74 -19.24 28.27
C TRP A 40 15.25 -19.55 28.31
N ASP A 41 14.68 -19.80 29.48
CA ASP A 41 13.24 -20.04 29.62
C ASP A 41 12.41 -18.83 29.19
N CYS A 42 12.82 -17.63 29.59
CA CYS A 42 12.16 -16.39 29.15
C CYS A 42 12.23 -16.20 27.63
N ALA A 43 13.35 -16.59 27.01
CA ALA A 43 13.53 -16.52 25.56
C ALA A 43 12.66 -17.56 24.83
N VAL A 44 12.56 -18.78 25.37
CA VAL A 44 11.77 -19.86 24.77
C VAL A 44 10.26 -19.56 24.83
N ALA A 45 9.79 -18.87 25.88
CA ALA A 45 8.41 -18.37 25.95
C ALA A 45 8.06 -17.39 24.81
N LEU A 46 9.02 -16.60 24.29
CA LEU A 46 8.80 -15.72 23.14
C LEU A 46 8.65 -16.49 21.81
N ILE A 47 9.12 -17.74 21.75
CA ILE A 47 9.01 -18.63 20.58
C ILE A 47 7.76 -19.52 20.72
N ALA A 48 6.83 -19.18 21.63
CA ALA A 48 5.65 -19.98 21.95
C ALA A 48 5.95 -21.43 22.37
N GLN A 49 7.12 -21.65 22.99
CA GLN A 49 7.54 -22.93 23.52
C GLN A 49 7.67 -22.84 25.04
N ALA A 50 7.51 -23.98 25.72
CA ALA A 50 7.65 -24.07 27.17
C ALA A 50 8.76 -25.05 27.53
N ASN A 51 9.52 -24.74 28.58
CA ASN A 51 10.37 -25.72 29.24
C ASN A 51 9.78 -26.08 30.60
N GLU A 52 9.91 -27.35 30.98
CA GLU A 52 9.59 -27.77 32.34
C GLU A 52 10.70 -27.31 33.30
N MET A 53 10.34 -26.46 34.26
CA MET A 53 11.19 -26.06 35.37
C MET A 53 10.40 -26.13 36.67
N LYS A 54 11.02 -26.64 37.72
CA LYS A 54 10.42 -26.62 39.06
C LYS A 54 10.49 -25.18 39.57
N GLN A 55 9.31 -24.57 39.72
CA GLN A 55 9.18 -23.17 40.12
C GLN A 55 8.52 -23.06 41.49
N THR A 56 8.92 -22.02 42.21
CA THR A 56 8.35 -21.65 43.49
C THR A 56 7.15 -20.73 43.32
N GLU A 57 6.21 -20.68 44.27
CA GLU A 57 4.98 -19.86 44.17
C GLU A 57 5.14 -18.42 43.61
N PRO A 58 6.09 -17.57 44.07
CA PRO A 58 6.26 -16.23 43.48
C PRO A 58 6.87 -16.24 42.08
N VAL A 59 7.74 -17.22 41.80
CA VAL A 59 8.35 -17.43 40.46
C VAL A 59 7.28 -17.85 39.45
N ARG A 60 6.31 -18.68 39.89
CA ARG A 60 5.15 -19.10 39.06
C ARG A 60 4.30 -17.91 38.65
N LEU A 61 4.02 -16.97 39.57
CA LEU A 61 3.23 -15.78 39.27
C LEU A 61 3.93 -14.87 38.25
N LEU A 62 5.22 -14.57 38.48
CA LEU A 62 6.00 -13.72 37.57
C LEU A 62 6.15 -14.37 36.19
N ASN A 63 6.38 -15.69 36.16
CA ASN A 63 6.41 -16.46 34.91
C ASN A 63 5.05 -16.37 34.19
N GLY A 64 3.92 -16.55 34.89
CA GLY A 64 2.59 -16.41 34.29
C GLY A 64 2.35 -15.03 33.65
N ILE A 65 2.78 -13.95 34.31
CA ILE A 65 2.70 -12.58 33.75
C ILE A 65 3.58 -12.45 32.50
N TRP A 66 4.80 -13.01 32.53
CA TRP A 66 5.70 -13.00 31.38
C TRP A 66 5.12 -13.78 30.19
N TRP A 67 4.48 -14.91 30.46
CA TRP A 67 3.79 -15.71 29.46
C TRP A 67 2.62 -14.94 28.84
N ALA A 68 1.79 -14.27 29.64
CA ALA A 68 0.70 -13.44 29.13
C ALA A 68 1.23 -12.30 28.24
N PHE A 69 2.30 -11.61 28.67
CA PHE A 69 2.97 -10.59 27.87
C PHE A 69 3.50 -11.15 26.54
N SER A 70 4.15 -12.30 26.58
CA SER A 70 4.70 -12.98 25.39
C SER A 70 3.60 -13.34 24.39
N PHE A 71 2.47 -13.88 24.87
CA PHE A 71 1.31 -14.16 24.02
C PHE A 71 0.79 -12.89 23.34
N ILE A 72 0.54 -11.82 24.09
CA ILE A 72 0.05 -10.55 23.53
C ILE A 72 1.01 -10.03 22.45
N LEU A 73 2.32 -10.09 22.70
CA LEU A 73 3.34 -9.66 21.75
C LEU A 73 3.32 -10.48 20.47
N ILE A 74 3.28 -11.82 20.59
CA ILE A 74 3.23 -12.74 19.44
C ILE A 74 1.97 -12.45 18.61
N TYR A 75 0.78 -12.42 19.23
CA TYR A 75 -0.47 -12.18 18.51
C TYR A 75 -0.51 -10.81 17.83
N THR A 76 0.02 -9.76 18.46
CA THR A 76 0.10 -8.42 17.85
C THR A 76 1.04 -8.43 16.64
N TYR A 77 2.21 -9.09 16.76
CA TYR A 77 3.15 -9.22 15.66
C TYR A 77 2.57 -10.04 14.50
N THR A 78 1.97 -11.19 14.80
CA THR A 78 1.28 -12.03 13.82
C THR A 78 0.14 -11.27 13.15
N GLY A 79 -0.65 -10.49 13.89
CA GLY A 79 -1.71 -9.64 13.33
C GLY A 79 -1.18 -8.59 12.36
N ASN A 80 -0.12 -7.87 12.75
CA ASN A 80 0.52 -6.88 11.87
C ASN A 80 1.14 -7.52 10.62
N LEU A 81 1.75 -8.69 10.76
CA LEU A 81 2.30 -9.45 9.64
C LEU A 81 1.20 -9.91 8.69
N ILE A 82 0.10 -10.47 9.22
CA ILE A 82 -1.07 -10.86 8.42
C ILE A 82 -1.61 -9.64 7.68
N ALA A 83 -1.84 -8.52 8.38
CA ALA A 83 -2.32 -7.30 7.76
C ALA A 83 -1.43 -6.87 6.58
N PHE A 84 -0.11 -6.92 6.74
CA PHE A 84 0.83 -6.60 5.68
C PHE A 84 0.79 -7.59 4.50
N LEU A 85 0.64 -8.89 4.77
CA LEU A 85 0.59 -9.93 3.75
C LEU A 85 -0.76 -9.97 3.01
N THR A 86 -1.85 -9.62 3.68
CA THR A 86 -3.19 -9.64 3.11
C THR A 86 -3.51 -8.40 2.30
N VAL A 87 -2.85 -7.27 2.56
CA VAL A 87 -3.04 -6.05 1.76
C VAL A 87 -2.21 -6.18 0.48
N PRO A 88 -2.84 -6.43 -0.68
CA PRO A 88 -2.10 -6.44 -1.94
C PRO A 88 -1.55 -5.03 -2.19
N LYS A 89 -0.23 -4.91 -2.27
CA LYS A 89 0.39 -3.67 -2.75
C LYS A 89 0.32 -3.66 -4.27
N VAL A 90 -0.72 -3.02 -4.81
CA VAL A 90 -0.75 -2.68 -6.23
C VAL A 90 0.21 -1.52 -6.43
N SER A 91 1.45 -1.82 -6.79
CA SER A 91 2.36 -0.77 -7.27
C SER A 91 1.87 -0.34 -8.65
N ALA A 92 1.17 0.79 -8.72
CA ALA A 92 0.88 1.42 -9.99
C ALA A 92 2.21 1.78 -10.66
N LEU A 93 2.38 1.36 -11.91
CA LEU A 93 3.62 1.61 -12.66
C LEU A 93 3.88 3.12 -12.83
N ILE A 94 2.79 3.91 -12.89
CA ILE A 94 2.77 5.36 -13.11
C ILE A 94 1.65 5.96 -12.25
N ASN A 95 1.97 6.99 -11.46
CA ASN A 95 0.99 7.75 -10.66
C ASN A 95 0.76 9.17 -11.18
N SER A 96 1.64 9.66 -12.07
CA SER A 96 1.53 11.02 -12.60
C SER A 96 1.91 11.15 -14.08
N LEU A 97 1.45 12.23 -14.72
CA LEU A 97 1.84 12.59 -16.08
C LEU A 97 3.35 12.91 -16.17
N GLU A 98 3.91 13.48 -15.10
CA GLU A 98 5.35 13.73 -14.96
C GLU A 98 6.15 12.43 -14.97
N GLU A 99 5.72 11.44 -14.19
CA GLU A 99 6.31 10.10 -14.18
C GLU A 99 6.20 9.44 -15.54
N LEU A 100 5.02 9.51 -16.19
CA LEU A 100 4.79 8.98 -17.54
C LEU A 100 5.79 9.56 -18.54
N ALA A 101 6.03 10.87 -18.50
CA ALA A 101 6.95 11.57 -19.39
C ALA A 101 8.44 11.32 -19.07
N ALA A 102 8.76 10.92 -17.84
CA ALA A 102 10.13 10.65 -17.40
C ALA A 102 10.57 9.21 -17.73
N GLN A 103 9.65 8.26 -17.65
CA GLN A 103 9.89 6.85 -17.97
C GLN A 103 9.76 6.56 -19.47
N ARG A 104 10.30 5.41 -19.92
CA ARG A 104 10.27 4.98 -21.34
C ARG A 104 9.70 3.57 -21.56
N GLU A 105 9.24 2.91 -20.50
CA GLU A 105 8.71 1.54 -20.54
C GLU A 105 7.27 1.50 -21.07
N VAL A 106 6.44 2.46 -20.69
CA VAL A 106 5.04 2.61 -21.13
C VAL A 106 4.95 3.75 -22.11
N LEU A 107 4.47 3.45 -23.30
CA LEU A 107 4.18 4.48 -24.30
C LEU A 107 2.80 5.09 -24.01
N TRP A 108 2.46 6.17 -24.69
CA TRP A 108 1.15 6.81 -24.53
C TRP A 108 0.53 7.15 -25.88
N THR A 109 -0.80 7.29 -25.88
CA THR A 109 -1.57 7.67 -27.06
C THR A 109 -2.76 8.56 -26.67
N TYR A 110 -3.26 9.33 -27.64
CA TYR A 110 -4.50 10.09 -27.56
C TYR A 110 -5.23 10.00 -28.90
N ARG A 111 -6.51 10.39 -28.92
CA ARG A 111 -7.29 10.43 -30.16
C ARG A 111 -6.92 11.62 -31.04
N ALA A 112 -6.63 11.35 -32.31
CA ALA A 112 -6.34 12.36 -33.33
C ALA A 112 -7.49 13.37 -33.50
N LYS A 113 -7.14 14.60 -33.89
CA LYS A 113 -8.02 15.74 -34.16
C LYS A 113 -8.88 16.15 -32.96
N THR A 114 -8.30 16.07 -31.76
CA THR A 114 -8.95 16.49 -30.51
C THR A 114 -8.19 17.62 -29.84
N ALA A 115 -8.81 18.24 -28.83
CA ALA A 115 -8.15 19.27 -28.01
C ALA A 115 -6.84 18.78 -27.39
N HIS A 116 -6.72 17.48 -27.10
CA HIS A 116 -5.49 16.86 -26.61
C HIS A 116 -4.33 17.03 -27.60
N GLU A 117 -4.58 16.85 -28.91
CA GLU A 117 -3.55 17.01 -29.94
C GLU A 117 -3.01 18.45 -29.95
N THR A 118 -3.92 19.44 -29.92
CA THR A 118 -3.52 20.85 -29.83
C THR A 118 -2.76 21.12 -28.53
N LEU A 119 -3.27 20.67 -27.38
CA LEU A 119 -2.65 20.87 -26.07
C LEU A 119 -1.21 20.38 -26.02
N PHE A 120 -0.96 19.14 -26.44
CA PHE A 120 0.39 18.55 -26.40
C PHE A 120 1.30 19.07 -27.51
N SER A 121 0.74 19.48 -28.66
CA SER A 121 1.55 19.99 -29.78
C SER A 121 1.98 21.45 -29.61
N THR A 122 1.16 22.29 -28.96
CA THR A 122 1.42 23.73 -28.75
C THR A 122 1.93 24.06 -27.35
N ALA A 123 2.22 23.06 -26.52
CA ALA A 123 2.69 23.27 -25.15
C ALA A 123 4.00 24.09 -25.09
N PRO A 124 4.11 25.07 -24.16
CA PRO A 124 5.32 25.87 -23.99
C PRO A 124 6.50 25.04 -23.47
N SER A 125 7.72 25.46 -23.81
CA SER A 125 8.98 24.81 -23.41
C SER A 125 9.63 25.54 -22.24
N PRO A 126 10.09 24.87 -21.16
CA PRO A 126 10.04 23.42 -20.90
C PRO A 126 8.80 23.02 -20.08
N SER A 127 8.00 22.06 -20.57
CA SER A 127 6.84 21.51 -19.83
C SER A 127 6.68 20.01 -19.99
N THR A 128 6.00 19.35 -19.04
CA THR A 128 5.63 17.93 -19.13
C THR A 128 4.78 17.66 -20.38
N TYR A 129 3.85 18.57 -20.69
CA TYR A 129 2.97 18.51 -21.86
C TYR A 129 3.76 18.47 -23.18
N GLN A 130 4.83 19.26 -23.28
CA GLN A 130 5.70 19.27 -24.45
C GLN A 130 6.41 17.91 -24.62
N LYS A 131 6.91 17.31 -23.54
CA LYS A 131 7.57 15.99 -23.59
C LYS A 131 6.62 14.89 -24.08
N ILE A 132 5.37 14.92 -23.58
CA ILE A 132 4.30 14.02 -24.01
C ILE A 132 4.02 14.21 -25.51
N GLY A 133 3.89 15.46 -25.96
CA GLY A 133 3.68 15.77 -27.37
C GLY A 133 4.86 15.43 -28.28
N GLN A 134 6.09 15.56 -27.80
CA GLN A 134 7.29 15.30 -28.60
C GLN A 134 7.38 13.84 -29.06
N LEU A 135 7.14 12.88 -28.16
CA LEU A 135 7.17 11.45 -28.51
C LEU A 135 6.15 11.11 -29.61
N LEU A 136 4.97 11.72 -29.55
CA LEU A 136 3.91 11.49 -30.53
C LEU A 136 4.13 12.24 -31.85
N LYS A 137 4.88 13.35 -31.84
CA LYS A 137 5.40 13.97 -33.07
C LYS A 137 6.46 13.10 -33.75
N GLU A 138 7.32 12.46 -32.96
CA GLU A 138 8.35 11.54 -33.46
C GLU A 138 7.76 10.21 -33.96
N LYS A 139 6.69 9.73 -33.31
CA LYS A 139 5.98 8.48 -33.64
C LYS A 139 4.49 8.72 -33.85
N PRO A 140 4.07 9.22 -35.03
CA PRO A 140 2.66 9.48 -35.32
C PRO A 140 1.81 8.21 -35.37
N ASP A 141 2.43 7.04 -35.60
CA ASP A 141 1.75 5.73 -35.64
C ASP A 141 1.09 5.34 -34.31
N LEU A 142 1.51 5.94 -33.19
CA LEU A 142 0.90 5.68 -31.89
C LEU A 142 -0.45 6.38 -31.74
N ILE A 143 -0.76 7.41 -32.52
CA ILE A 143 -1.98 8.21 -32.39
C ILE A 143 -3.17 7.42 -32.94
N VAL A 144 -4.19 7.23 -32.12
CA VAL A 144 -5.39 6.47 -32.49
C VAL A 144 -6.44 7.34 -33.16
N LYS A 145 -7.25 6.76 -34.05
CA LYS A 145 -8.32 7.47 -34.77
C LYS A 145 -9.63 7.47 -34.00
N THR A 146 -9.90 6.36 -33.31
CA THR A 146 -11.12 6.17 -32.53
C THR A 146 -10.80 5.91 -31.07
N ASP A 147 -11.78 6.17 -30.20
CA ASP A 147 -11.57 5.96 -28.77
C ASP A 147 -11.60 4.48 -28.39
N GLN A 148 -12.30 3.65 -29.17
CA GLN A 148 -12.32 2.20 -29.00
C GLN A 148 -10.94 1.61 -29.28
N GLU A 149 -10.30 2.05 -30.37
CA GLU A 149 -8.91 1.70 -30.70
C GLU A 149 -7.94 2.13 -29.59
N GLY A 150 -8.19 3.28 -28.94
CA GLY A 150 -7.43 3.72 -27.76
C GLY A 150 -7.52 2.73 -26.59
N VAL A 151 -8.70 2.22 -26.28
CA VAL A 151 -8.90 1.22 -25.21
C VAL A 151 -8.29 -0.12 -25.61
N GLU A 152 -8.46 -0.54 -26.87
CA GLU A 152 -7.87 -1.78 -27.38
C GLU A 152 -6.33 -1.74 -27.35
N ALA A 153 -5.72 -0.58 -27.65
CA ALA A 153 -4.29 -0.37 -27.54
C ALA A 153 -3.78 -0.54 -26.10
N VAL A 154 -4.56 -0.12 -25.09
CA VAL A 154 -4.24 -0.33 -23.66
C VAL A 154 -4.35 -1.80 -23.26
N LEU A 155 -5.33 -2.53 -23.82
CA LEU A 155 -5.54 -3.94 -23.50
C LEU A 155 -4.49 -4.86 -24.14
N THR A 156 -3.98 -4.49 -25.32
CA THR A 156 -3.05 -5.31 -26.11
C THR A 156 -1.59 -5.02 -25.82
N GLY A 157 -1.24 -3.79 -25.43
CA GLY A 157 0.14 -3.35 -25.25
C GLY A 157 0.39 -2.57 -23.96
N LYS A 158 1.67 -2.29 -23.69
CA LYS A 158 2.09 -1.38 -22.60
C LYS A 158 1.91 0.09 -23.05
N ILE A 159 0.66 0.51 -23.24
CA ILE A 159 0.30 1.86 -23.70
C ILE A 159 -0.69 2.49 -22.71
N ALA A 160 -0.49 3.77 -22.40
CA ALA A 160 -1.42 4.60 -21.64
C ALA A 160 -2.28 5.44 -22.60
N PHE A 161 -3.61 5.33 -22.50
CA PHE A 161 -4.52 6.16 -23.29
C PHE A 161 -4.92 7.41 -22.51
N ILE A 162 -4.64 8.57 -23.08
CA ILE A 162 -4.93 9.88 -22.49
C ILE A 162 -6.28 10.36 -23.01
N LYS A 163 -7.24 10.52 -22.10
CA LYS A 163 -8.59 11.00 -22.41
C LYS A 163 -9.29 11.65 -21.21
N GLU A 164 -10.44 12.30 -21.44
CA GLU A 164 -11.25 12.90 -20.38
C GLU A 164 -11.71 11.85 -19.36
N LYS A 165 -11.62 12.19 -18.07
CA LYS A 165 -12.01 11.31 -16.97
C LYS A 165 -13.42 10.74 -17.14
N SER A 166 -14.41 11.57 -17.45
CA SER A 166 -15.80 11.12 -17.60
C SER A 166 -15.96 10.05 -18.68
N TRP A 167 -15.15 10.12 -19.75
CA TRP A 167 -15.18 9.12 -20.80
C TRP A 167 -14.45 7.83 -20.38
N LEU A 168 -13.32 7.95 -19.68
CA LEU A 168 -12.57 6.81 -19.15
C LEU A 168 -13.40 6.02 -18.13
N ASP A 169 -14.08 6.70 -17.20
CA ASP A 169 -14.99 6.09 -16.22
C ASP A 169 -16.09 5.28 -16.95
N PHE A 170 -16.70 5.89 -17.98
CA PHE A 170 -17.70 5.20 -18.82
C PHE A 170 -17.12 3.98 -19.56
N ALA A 171 -15.94 4.10 -20.16
CA ALA A 171 -15.31 3.01 -20.90
C ALA A 171 -14.95 1.84 -19.98
N MET A 172 -14.45 2.12 -18.77
CA MET A 172 -14.15 1.12 -17.75
C MET A 172 -15.42 0.40 -17.26
N GLU A 173 -16.49 1.14 -16.98
CA GLU A 173 -17.78 0.56 -16.58
C GLU A 173 -18.34 -0.33 -17.68
N LYS A 174 -18.32 0.15 -18.92
CA LYS A 174 -18.77 -0.62 -20.08
C LYS A 174 -17.97 -1.93 -20.24
N ASP A 175 -16.64 -1.86 -20.18
CA ASP A 175 -15.77 -3.06 -20.27
C ASP A 175 -16.08 -4.07 -19.16
N TYR A 176 -16.29 -3.59 -17.93
CA TYR A 176 -16.66 -4.42 -16.80
C TYR A 176 -18.05 -5.04 -16.96
N LEU A 177 -19.03 -4.30 -17.48
CA LEU A 177 -20.37 -4.84 -17.70
C LEU A 177 -20.38 -5.95 -18.75
N GLU A 178 -19.58 -5.81 -19.81
CA GLU A 178 -19.46 -6.78 -20.90
C GLU A 178 -18.63 -8.02 -20.51
N THR A 179 -17.50 -7.85 -19.84
CA THR A 179 -16.54 -8.94 -19.56
C THR A 179 -16.61 -9.49 -18.14
N LYS A 180 -17.18 -8.74 -17.19
CA LYS A 180 -17.16 -9.00 -15.74
C LYS A 180 -15.74 -9.07 -15.15
N GLN A 181 -14.75 -8.44 -15.81
CA GLN A 181 -13.37 -8.41 -15.37
C GLN A 181 -12.87 -6.96 -15.23
N CYS A 182 -12.04 -6.69 -14.22
CA CYS A 182 -11.40 -5.38 -14.02
C CYS A 182 -10.03 -5.36 -14.71
N ARG A 183 -10.01 -5.05 -16.01
CA ARG A 183 -8.77 -5.08 -16.84
C ARG A 183 -8.13 -3.72 -17.03
N LEU A 184 -8.91 -2.65 -16.87
CA LEU A 184 -8.49 -1.27 -17.02
C LEU A 184 -8.35 -0.63 -15.63
N TYR A 185 -7.40 0.29 -15.49
CA TYR A 185 -7.24 1.10 -14.30
C TYR A 185 -7.01 2.56 -14.69
N GLN A 186 -7.58 3.47 -13.91
CA GLN A 186 -7.38 4.91 -14.09
C GLN A 186 -6.38 5.44 -13.05
N VAL A 187 -5.49 6.33 -13.49
CA VAL A 187 -4.57 7.04 -12.61
C VAL A 187 -5.30 8.18 -11.88
N ASN A 188 -5.02 8.36 -10.58
CA ASN A 188 -5.74 9.31 -9.73
C ASN A 188 -5.46 10.80 -10.06
N GLN A 189 -4.31 11.13 -10.64
CA GLN A 189 -3.95 12.51 -10.94
C GLN A 189 -4.82 13.07 -12.08
N LEU A 190 -5.50 14.18 -11.80
CA LEU A 190 -6.11 15.04 -12.81
C LEU A 190 -5.10 16.15 -13.16
N PHE A 191 -4.62 16.17 -14.40
CA PHE A 191 -3.62 17.14 -14.84
C PHE A 191 -4.22 18.41 -15.46
N PHE A 192 -5.46 18.36 -15.96
CA PHE A 192 -6.19 19.56 -16.39
C PHE A 192 -7.71 19.39 -16.22
N SER A 193 -8.42 20.51 -16.03
CA SER A 193 -9.88 20.54 -15.95
C SER A 193 -10.46 21.04 -17.28
N ALA A 194 -11.38 20.27 -17.85
CA ALA A 194 -12.16 20.64 -19.02
C ALA A 194 -13.63 20.77 -18.63
N GLY A 195 -14.28 21.85 -19.07
CA GLY A 195 -15.73 22.01 -18.98
C GLY A 195 -16.42 21.58 -20.27
N PHE A 196 -17.68 21.15 -20.15
CA PHE A 196 -18.56 20.98 -21.30
C PHE A 196 -19.33 22.28 -21.56
N GLY A 197 -19.50 22.62 -22.83
CA GLY A 197 -20.29 23.77 -23.25
C GLY A 197 -20.94 23.51 -24.60
N TRP A 198 -21.89 24.37 -24.97
CA TRP A 198 -22.56 24.33 -26.27
C TRP A 198 -22.09 25.52 -27.12
N VAL A 199 -21.91 25.28 -28.42
CA VAL A 199 -21.58 26.35 -29.37
C VAL A 199 -22.83 26.69 -30.17
N LEU A 200 -23.13 27.99 -30.26
CA LEU A 200 -24.21 28.54 -31.07
C LEU A 200 -23.61 29.43 -32.16
N GLN A 201 -24.37 29.67 -33.23
CA GLN A 201 -24.01 30.67 -34.23
C GLN A 201 -23.89 32.06 -33.57
N GLU A 202 -23.07 32.95 -34.13
CA GLU A 202 -22.79 34.24 -33.48
C GLU A 202 -24.05 35.11 -33.30
N ASP A 203 -24.93 35.13 -34.30
CA ASP A 203 -26.07 36.05 -34.42
C ASP A 203 -27.41 35.51 -33.88
N VAL A 204 -27.41 34.52 -32.98
CA VAL A 204 -28.69 33.98 -32.48
C VAL A 204 -29.35 34.92 -31.46
N ILE A 205 -30.60 35.29 -31.71
CA ILE A 205 -31.43 36.18 -30.86
C ILE A 205 -31.54 35.65 -29.41
N TYR A 206 -31.54 34.33 -29.22
CA TYR A 206 -31.69 33.69 -27.90
C TYR A 206 -30.39 33.65 -27.07
N LYS A 207 -29.26 34.19 -27.57
CA LYS A 207 -27.99 34.21 -26.85
C LYS A 207 -28.11 34.86 -25.46
N SER A 208 -28.94 35.90 -25.34
CA SER A 208 -29.22 36.57 -24.07
C SER A 208 -30.06 35.74 -23.10
N LEU A 209 -30.87 34.80 -23.58
CA LEU A 209 -31.67 33.91 -22.74
C LEU A 209 -30.81 32.79 -22.12
N PHE A 210 -29.84 32.26 -22.86
CA PHE A 210 -28.99 31.16 -22.38
C PHE A 210 -27.84 31.63 -21.45
N ASN A 211 -27.44 32.89 -21.53
CA ASN A 211 -26.39 33.47 -20.68
C ASN A 211 -26.96 34.29 -19.50
N ALA A 212 -28.26 34.16 -19.21
CA ALA A 212 -28.93 34.94 -18.16
C ALA A 212 -28.83 34.33 -16.75
N GLU A 213 -28.28 33.12 -16.63
CA GLU A 213 -27.97 32.44 -15.35
C GLU A 213 -26.47 32.52 -15.04
#